data_AF-A0A3M1M7V3-F1
#
_entry.id   AF-A0A3M1M7V3-F1
#
_cell.length_a   1.000
_cell.length_b   1.000
_cell.length_c   1.000
_cell.angle_alpha   90.00
_cell.angle_beta   90.00
_cell.angle_gamma   90.00
#
_symmetry.space_group_name_H-M   'P 1'
#
loop_
_entity.id
_entity.type
_entity.pdbx_description
1 polymer ?
#
loop_
_entity_poly.entity_id
_entity_poly.type
_entity_poly.pdbx_seq_one_letter_code
_entity_poly.pdbx_strand_id
1 'polypeptide(L)'
;MRVPSWLLSVLHLAVIVAVPVFLVLTAVQLLLFPWFIRYEYIRPGFPPDRHVPAGGYPLEREERQALAERALRSVVGPEGMRLLEEARFEQTGAPAFNAREIRHMADVRRVIRWARVVYGLTLLILIGGTLALAFTPALQHRAAQGLIVGAGLTLALLLTILTLALVNFNLFFTAFHRIFFEGDTWLFRADDT
;
A
#
# COMPACT_ATOMS: atom_id res chain seq x y z
N MET A 1 1.62 26.69 32.77
CA MET A 1 0.21 26.72 32.33
C MET A 1 -0.38 25.33 32.51
N ARG A 2 -1.61 25.19 33.03
CA ARG A 2 -2.26 23.88 33.19
C ARG A 2 -2.87 23.47 31.83
N VAL A 3 -2.47 22.31 31.31
CA VAL A 3 -3.02 21.80 30.04
C VAL A 3 -4.47 21.32 30.28
N PRO A 4 -5.45 21.69 29.44
CA PRO A 4 -6.82 21.23 29.60
C PRO A 4 -6.94 19.70 29.48
N SER A 5 -7.79 19.08 30.31
CA SER A 5 -7.99 17.62 30.33
C SER A 5 -8.57 17.06 29.02
N TRP A 6 -9.38 17.84 28.30
CA TRP A 6 -9.92 17.46 27.00
C TRP A 6 -8.83 17.32 25.94
N LEU A 7 -7.84 18.22 25.94
CA LEU A 7 -6.73 18.20 24.98
C LEU A 7 -5.88 16.94 25.16
N LEU A 8 -5.69 16.52 26.41
CA LEU A 8 -4.96 15.31 26.77
C LEU A 8 -5.72 14.03 26.38
N SER A 9 -7.05 14.08 26.43
CA SER A 9 -7.90 12.97 25.98
C SER A 9 -7.92 12.85 24.45
N VAL A 10 -7.94 14.00 23.75
CA VAL A 10 -7.76 14.05 22.30
C VAL A 10 -6.40 13.49 21.89
N LEU A 11 -5.33 13.85 22.60
CA LEU A 11 -3.99 13.35 22.32
C LEU A 11 -3.88 11.84 22.51
N HIS A 12 -4.46 11.31 23.59
CA HIS A 12 -4.49 9.87 23.85
C HIS A 12 -5.26 9.11 22.76
N LEU A 13 -6.42 9.63 22.34
CA LEU A 13 -7.17 9.08 21.22
C LEU A 13 -6.38 9.14 19.92
N ALA A 14 -5.70 10.26 19.65
CA ALA A 14 -4.86 10.42 18.48
C ALA A 14 -3.73 9.38 18.43
N VAL A 15 -3.08 9.09 19.58
CA VAL A 15 -2.09 8.00 19.67
C VAL A 15 -2.74 6.65 19.35
N ILE A 16 -3.88 6.32 19.96
CA ILE A 16 -4.59 5.06 19.73
C ILE A 16 -4.90 4.85 18.24
N VAL A 17 -5.40 5.88 17.55
CA VAL A 17 -5.77 5.82 16.13
C VAL A 17 -4.53 5.87 15.22
N ALA A 18 -3.47 6.57 15.60
CA ALA A 18 -2.25 6.65 14.81
C ALA A 18 -1.51 5.30 14.74
N VAL A 19 -1.60 4.45 15.78
CA VAL A 19 -0.95 3.13 15.80
C VAL A 19 -1.36 2.24 14.62
N PRO A 20 -2.65 1.90 14.39
CA PRO A 20 -3.03 1.03 13.28
C PRO A 20 -2.66 1.61 11.93
N VAL A 21 -2.84 2.93 11.74
CA VAL A 21 -2.50 3.59 10.47
C VAL A 21 -0.99 3.51 10.22
N PHE A 22 -0.17 3.82 11.21
CA PHE A 22 1.28 3.77 11.09
C PHE A 22 1.77 2.34 10.81
N LEU A 23 1.27 1.33 11.53
CA LEU A 23 1.68 -0.06 11.35
C LEU A 23 1.29 -0.61 9.97
N VAL A 24 0.06 -0.35 9.52
CA VAL A 24 -0.37 -0.74 8.16
C VAL A 24 0.47 -0.06 7.10
N LEU A 25 0.70 1.25 7.22
CA LEU A 25 1.51 1.99 6.26
C LEU A 25 2.99 1.58 6.29
N THR A 26 3.50 1.13 7.43
CA THR A 26 4.85 0.55 7.56
C THR A 26 4.94 -0.72 6.70
N ALA A 27 3.98 -1.63 6.84
CA ALA A 27 3.91 -2.84 6.02
C ALA A 27 3.82 -2.49 4.52
N VAL A 28 2.99 -1.52 4.14
CA VAL A 28 2.92 -1.02 2.75
C VAL A 28 4.27 -0.49 2.28
N GLN A 29 4.97 0.33 3.06
CA GLN A 29 6.29 0.85 2.66
C GLN A 29 7.30 -0.29 2.45
N LEU A 30 7.28 -1.34 3.29
CA LEU A 30 8.18 -2.49 3.15
C LEU A 30 7.93 -3.27 1.85
N LEU A 31 6.67 -3.40 1.44
CA LEU A 31 6.28 -4.09 0.20
C LEU A 31 6.58 -3.27 -1.07
N LEU A 32 6.76 -1.96 -0.95
CA LEU A 32 7.12 -1.06 -2.07
C LEU A 32 8.61 -1.07 -2.42
N PHE A 33 9.38 -2.06 -1.95
CA PHE A 33 10.78 -2.25 -2.31
C PHE A 33 10.95 -3.38 -3.33
N PRO A 34 11.96 -3.31 -4.22
CA PRO A 34 12.21 -4.35 -5.23
C PRO A 34 12.48 -5.75 -4.65
N TRP A 35 12.92 -5.85 -3.39
CA TRP A 35 13.18 -7.14 -2.75
C TRP A 35 11.93 -8.03 -2.72
N PHE A 36 10.74 -7.43 -2.51
CA PHE A 36 9.50 -8.18 -2.40
C PHE A 36 9.13 -8.83 -3.74
N ILE A 37 9.24 -8.08 -4.84
CA ILE A 37 9.02 -8.59 -6.19
C ILE A 37 10.01 -9.72 -6.49
N ARG A 38 11.30 -9.49 -6.26
CA ARG A 38 12.33 -10.50 -6.49
C ARG A 38 12.07 -11.78 -5.71
N TYR A 39 11.72 -11.64 -4.42
CA TYR A 39 11.39 -12.76 -3.54
C TYR A 39 10.19 -13.56 -4.07
N GLU A 40 9.11 -12.89 -4.49
CA GLU A 40 7.91 -13.57 -5.02
C GLU A 40 8.21 -14.34 -6.31
N TYR A 41 8.99 -13.76 -7.22
CA TYR A 41 9.30 -14.39 -8.51
C TYR A 41 10.23 -15.60 -8.40
N ILE A 42 11.11 -15.65 -7.40
CA ILE A 42 11.99 -16.82 -7.19
C ILE A 42 11.34 -17.95 -6.37
N ARG A 43 10.08 -17.79 -5.92
CA ARG A 43 9.45 -18.81 -5.07
C ARG A 43 9.27 -20.14 -5.82
N PRO A 44 9.50 -21.28 -5.14
CA PRO A 44 9.15 -22.57 -5.70
C PRO A 44 7.66 -22.60 -6.10
N GLY A 45 7.39 -23.02 -7.34
CA GLY A 45 6.02 -23.08 -7.87
C GLY A 45 5.45 -21.76 -8.38
N PHE A 46 6.28 -20.72 -8.60
CA PHE A 46 5.81 -19.51 -9.27
C PHE A 46 5.16 -19.85 -10.63
N PRO A 47 3.90 -19.44 -10.88
CA PRO A 47 3.14 -19.94 -12.01
C PRO A 47 3.72 -19.41 -13.34
N PRO A 48 3.72 -20.25 -14.40
CA PRO A 48 4.04 -19.79 -15.74
C PRO A 48 3.04 -18.73 -16.18
N ASP A 49 3.47 -17.88 -17.11
CA ASP A 49 2.55 -16.92 -17.70
C ASP A 49 1.44 -17.64 -18.47
N ARG A 50 0.22 -17.14 -18.34
CA ARG A 50 -0.96 -17.61 -19.07
C ARG A 50 -1.39 -16.64 -20.15
N HIS A 51 -0.90 -15.40 -20.09
CA HIS A 51 -1.17 -14.39 -21.09
C HIS A 51 -0.16 -14.53 -22.24
N VAL A 52 -0.63 -14.31 -23.47
CA VAL A 52 0.20 -14.30 -24.67
C VAL A 52 -0.03 -12.97 -25.36
N PRO A 53 0.97 -12.06 -25.35
CA PRO A 53 0.87 -10.81 -26.08
C PRO A 53 0.57 -11.06 -27.56
N ALA A 54 -0.16 -10.15 -28.20
CA ALA A 54 -0.50 -10.27 -29.62
C ALA A 54 0.76 -10.46 -30.48
N GLY A 55 0.87 -11.60 -31.15
CA GLY A 55 2.02 -11.94 -31.99
C GLY A 55 3.28 -12.39 -31.24
N GLY A 56 3.20 -12.64 -29.93
CA GLY A 56 4.31 -13.13 -29.10
C GLY A 56 4.07 -14.54 -28.53
N TYR A 57 4.87 -14.88 -27.53
CA TYR A 57 4.74 -16.10 -26.71
C TYR A 57 4.57 -15.72 -25.22
N PRO A 58 4.12 -16.64 -24.34
CA PRO A 58 4.02 -16.35 -22.91
C PRO A 58 5.34 -15.79 -22.37
N LEU A 59 5.26 -14.76 -21.53
CA LEU A 59 6.45 -14.08 -21.04
C LEU A 59 7.25 -15.00 -20.12
N GLU A 60 8.57 -14.97 -20.29
CA GLU A 60 9.47 -15.62 -19.34
C GLU A 60 9.38 -14.94 -17.97
N ARG A 61 9.73 -15.68 -16.92
CA ARG A 61 9.65 -15.19 -15.54
C ARG A 61 10.47 -13.92 -15.36
N GLU A 62 11.65 -13.86 -15.94
CA GLU A 62 12.61 -12.76 -15.88
C GLU A 62 12.03 -11.49 -16.51
N GLU A 63 11.41 -11.62 -17.68
CA GLU A 63 10.75 -10.51 -18.38
C GLU A 63 9.58 -9.96 -17.54
N ARG A 64 8.75 -10.86 -16.98
CA ARG A 64 7.67 -10.48 -16.06
C ARG A 64 8.19 -9.78 -14.81
N GLN A 65 9.29 -10.26 -14.24
CA GLN A 65 9.91 -9.63 -13.07
C GLN A 65 10.42 -8.22 -13.41
N ALA A 66 11.05 -8.06 -14.57
CA ALA A 66 11.56 -6.76 -15.03
C ALA A 66 10.42 -5.75 -15.23
N LEU A 67 9.30 -6.18 -15.82
CA LEU A 67 8.09 -5.36 -15.97
C LEU A 67 7.49 -4.99 -14.60
N ALA A 68 7.40 -5.94 -13.67
CA ALA A 68 6.90 -5.68 -12.31
C ALA A 68 7.80 -4.68 -11.55
N GLU A 69 9.12 -4.82 -11.61
CA GLU A 69 10.06 -3.86 -11.01
C GLU A 69 9.96 -2.48 -11.66
N ARG A 70 9.73 -2.43 -12.99
CA ARG A 70 9.52 -1.18 -13.73
C ARG A 70 8.21 -0.50 -13.33
N ALA A 71 7.14 -1.27 -13.13
CA ALA A 71 5.86 -0.82 -12.61
C ALA A 71 5.96 -0.30 -11.18
N LEU A 72 6.74 -0.96 -10.31
CA LEU A 72 7.01 -0.44 -8.98
C LEU A 72 7.73 0.93 -9.05
N ARG A 73 8.79 1.03 -9.86
CA ARG A 73 9.55 2.29 -10.03
C ARG A 73 8.69 3.41 -10.60
N SER A 74 7.74 3.13 -11.49
CA SER A 74 6.84 4.17 -12.03
C SER A 74 5.98 4.81 -10.95
N VAL A 75 5.62 4.05 -9.91
CA VAL A 75 4.83 4.53 -8.77
C VAL A 75 5.70 5.26 -7.75
N VAL A 76 6.84 4.69 -7.37
CA VAL A 76 7.61 5.19 -6.23
C VAL A 76 8.73 6.17 -6.60
N GLY A 77 9.21 6.11 -7.85
CA GLY A 77 10.37 6.84 -8.35
C GLY A 77 10.01 8.18 -9.02
N PRO A 78 11.02 9.01 -9.29
CA PRO A 78 10.84 10.31 -9.94
C PRO A 78 10.34 10.21 -11.39
N GLU A 79 10.77 9.19 -12.13
CA GLU A 79 10.50 9.02 -13.56
C GLU A 79 9.01 8.86 -13.87
N GLY A 80 8.24 8.31 -12.94
CA GLY A 80 6.80 8.25 -13.07
C GLY A 80 6.30 7.34 -14.18
N MET A 81 5.15 7.72 -14.75
CA MET A 81 4.45 6.92 -15.77
C MET A 81 5.22 6.82 -17.09
N ARG A 82 6.20 7.70 -17.34
CA ARG A 82 7.11 7.59 -18.49
C ARG A 82 7.76 6.21 -18.56
N LEU A 83 8.08 5.60 -17.42
CA LEU A 83 8.61 4.24 -17.39
C LEU A 83 7.63 3.24 -18.02
N LEU A 84 6.34 3.35 -17.78
CA LEU A 84 5.34 2.45 -18.36
C LEU A 84 5.07 2.79 -19.82
N GLU A 85 4.98 4.08 -20.15
CA GLU A 85 4.76 4.57 -21.52
C GLU A 85 5.86 4.14 -22.49
N GLU A 86 7.11 4.01 -22.01
CA GLU A 86 8.27 3.56 -22.77
C GLU A 86 8.51 2.03 -22.69
N ALA A 87 7.77 1.31 -21.85
CA ALA A 87 7.96 -0.14 -21.72
C ALA A 87 7.46 -0.85 -22.97
N ARG A 88 8.27 -1.78 -23.48
CA ARG A 88 7.97 -2.60 -24.65
C ARG A 88 8.24 -4.07 -24.32
N PHE A 89 7.46 -4.97 -24.91
CA PHE A 89 7.79 -6.39 -24.92
C PHE A 89 9.05 -6.62 -25.75
N GLU A 90 10.00 -7.40 -25.24
CA GLU A 90 11.28 -7.60 -25.92
C GLU A 90 11.11 -8.32 -27.26
N GLN A 91 10.12 -9.21 -27.32
CA GLN A 91 9.87 -10.12 -28.43
C GLN A 91 9.22 -9.44 -29.63
N THR A 92 8.30 -8.51 -29.38
CA THR A 92 7.45 -7.89 -30.42
C THR A 92 7.70 -6.40 -30.61
N GLY A 93 8.36 -5.74 -29.64
CA GLY A 93 8.50 -4.29 -29.61
C GLY A 93 7.18 -3.54 -29.39
N ALA A 94 6.07 -4.24 -29.10
CA ALA A 94 4.78 -3.63 -28.80
C ALA A 94 4.77 -3.01 -27.40
N PRO A 95 3.92 -1.99 -27.12
CA PRO A 95 3.73 -1.45 -25.77
C PRO A 95 3.41 -2.55 -24.76
N ALA A 96 4.14 -2.57 -23.64
CA ALA A 96 3.92 -3.55 -22.57
C ALA A 96 2.76 -3.17 -21.64
N PHE A 97 2.29 -1.92 -21.72
CA PHE A 97 1.13 -1.45 -20.98
C PHE A 97 0.23 -0.62 -21.90
N ASN A 98 -1.07 -0.81 -21.78
CA ASN A 98 -2.05 0.00 -22.51
C ASN A 98 -2.40 1.29 -21.74
N ALA A 99 -3.15 2.17 -22.41
CA ALA A 99 -3.51 3.47 -21.84
C ALA A 99 -4.37 3.37 -20.57
N ARG A 100 -5.13 2.29 -20.38
CA ARG A 100 -5.98 2.09 -19.18
C ARG A 100 -5.13 1.70 -17.98
N GLU A 101 -4.20 0.76 -18.14
CA GLU A 101 -3.26 0.36 -17.10
C GLU A 101 -2.37 1.52 -16.67
N ILE A 102 -1.86 2.31 -17.63
CA ILE A 102 -1.04 3.49 -17.33
C ILE A 102 -1.84 4.51 -16.50
N ARG A 103 -3.11 4.74 -16.84
CA ARG A 103 -3.99 5.61 -16.04
C ARG A 103 -4.18 5.07 -14.63
N HIS A 104 -4.46 3.78 -14.48
CA HIS A 104 -4.59 3.16 -13.15
C HIS A 104 -3.31 3.32 -12.32
N MET A 105 -2.15 3.07 -12.91
CA MET A 105 -0.86 3.22 -12.23
C MET A 105 -0.56 4.67 -11.85
N ALA A 106 -1.06 5.65 -12.62
CA ALA A 106 -0.98 7.06 -12.26
C ALA A 106 -1.82 7.39 -11.01
N ASP A 107 -3.01 6.79 -10.89
CA ASP A 107 -3.86 6.91 -9.70
C ASP A 107 -3.21 6.25 -8.49
N VAL A 108 -2.67 5.03 -8.65
CA VAL A 108 -1.89 4.33 -7.60
C VAL A 108 -0.72 5.20 -7.11
N ARG A 109 0.02 5.85 -8.03
CA ARG A 109 1.08 6.80 -7.67
C ARG A 109 0.58 7.97 -6.83
N ARG A 110 -0.63 8.46 -7.07
CA ARG A 110 -1.23 9.53 -6.24
C ARG A 110 -1.58 9.00 -4.85
N VAL A 111 -2.19 7.82 -4.76
CA VAL A 111 -2.52 7.16 -3.49
C VAL A 111 -1.26 6.92 -2.65
N ILE A 112 -0.20 6.35 -3.25
CA ILE A 112 1.07 6.11 -2.54
C ILE A 112 1.72 7.41 -2.04
N ARG A 113 1.65 8.51 -2.81
CA ARG A 113 2.16 9.81 -2.36
C ARG A 113 1.41 10.33 -1.15
N TRP A 114 0.08 10.30 -1.16
CA TRP A 114 -0.74 10.69 0.00
C TRP A 114 -0.52 9.77 1.20
N ALA A 115 -0.43 8.46 0.97
CA ALA A 115 -0.14 7.47 2.01
C ALA A 115 1.20 7.76 2.71
N ARG A 116 2.25 8.17 1.98
CA ARG A 116 3.53 8.59 2.57
C ARG A 116 3.43 9.84 3.43
N VAL A 117 2.60 10.81 3.04
CA VAL A 117 2.34 12.01 3.87
C VAL A 117 1.65 11.60 5.17
N VAL A 118 0.57 10.80 5.09
CA VAL A 118 -0.15 10.29 6.25
C VAL A 118 0.78 9.46 7.15
N TYR A 119 1.64 8.64 6.56
CA TYR A 119 2.64 7.86 7.30
C TYR A 119 3.57 8.76 8.13
N GLY A 120 4.10 9.84 7.54
CA GLY A 120 4.92 10.82 8.27
C GLY A 120 4.14 11.52 9.39
N LEU A 121 2.90 11.95 9.13
CA LEU A 121 2.06 12.60 10.14
C LEU A 121 1.74 11.68 11.32
N THR A 122 1.41 10.41 11.05
CA THR A 122 1.14 9.44 12.10
C THR A 122 2.39 9.12 12.92
N LEU A 123 3.58 9.06 12.31
CA LEU A 123 4.83 8.94 13.04
C LEU A 123 5.05 10.12 14.00
N LEU A 124 4.81 11.35 13.55
CA LEU A 124 4.92 12.55 14.38
C LEU A 124 3.91 12.53 15.55
N ILE A 125 2.67 12.09 15.30
CA ILE A 125 1.66 11.93 16.36
C ILE A 125 2.09 10.86 17.37
N LEU A 126 2.62 9.72 16.91
CA LEU A 126 3.08 8.66 17.79
C LEU A 126 4.25 9.10 18.65
N ILE A 127 5.28 9.71 18.07
CA ILE A 127 6.44 10.20 18.83
C ILE A 127 6.01 11.34 19.76
N GLY A 128 5.45 12.42 19.20
CA GLY A 128 5.11 13.62 19.96
C GLY A 128 4.03 13.36 21.01
N GLY A 129 2.97 12.63 20.65
CA GLY A 129 1.88 12.30 21.56
C GLY A 129 2.27 11.34 22.67
N THR A 130 3.04 10.31 22.36
CA THR A 130 3.52 9.37 23.39
C THR A 130 4.50 10.06 24.34
N LEU A 131 5.44 10.86 23.84
CA LEU A 131 6.39 11.60 24.69
C LEU A 131 5.66 12.62 25.57
N ALA A 132 4.71 13.38 25.02
CA ALA A 132 3.93 14.35 25.80
C ALA A 132 3.14 13.67 26.93
N LEU A 133 2.56 12.48 26.69
CA LEU A 133 1.88 11.70 27.72
C LEU A 133 2.88 11.12 28.75
N ALA A 134 4.02 10.61 28.31
CA ALA A 134 5.04 10.00 29.17
C ALA A 134 5.78 11.02 30.06
N PHE A 135 5.91 12.28 29.62
CA PHE A 135 6.52 13.35 30.42
C PHE A 135 5.51 14.11 31.28
N THR A 136 4.23 13.75 31.25
CA THR A 136 3.21 14.30 32.14
C THR A 136 2.97 13.31 33.29
N PRO A 137 3.44 13.56 34.53
CA PRO A 137 3.43 12.57 35.63
C PRO A 137 2.06 11.93 35.89
N ALA A 138 0.98 12.72 35.83
CA ALA A 138 -0.38 12.24 36.03
C ALA A 138 -0.89 11.29 34.93
N LEU A 139 -0.22 11.22 33.77
CA LEU A 139 -0.69 10.53 32.57
C LEU A 139 0.31 9.52 32.00
N GLN A 140 1.40 9.22 32.72
CA GLN A 140 2.43 8.30 32.26
C GLN A 140 1.85 6.93 31.87
N HIS A 141 0.85 6.45 32.63
CA HIS A 141 0.16 5.20 32.34
C HIS A 141 -0.58 5.23 30.98
N ARG A 142 -1.05 6.41 30.54
CA ARG A 142 -1.82 6.57 29.30
C ARG A 142 -0.95 6.42 28.06
N ALA A 143 0.35 6.69 28.16
CA ALA A 143 1.29 6.49 27.06
C ALA A 143 1.33 5.01 26.66
N ALA A 144 1.67 4.13 27.61
CA ALA A 144 1.70 2.68 27.39
C ALA A 144 0.31 2.13 27.03
N GLN A 145 -0.74 2.57 27.73
CA GLN A 145 -2.11 2.17 27.45
C GLN A 145 -2.54 2.53 26.01
N GLY A 146 -2.21 3.72 25.52
CA GLY A 146 -2.56 4.15 24.16
C GLY A 146 -1.93 3.26 23.09
N LEU A 147 -0.65 2.90 23.28
CA LEU A 147 0.05 1.98 22.38
C LEU A 147 -0.54 0.56 22.42
N ILE A 148 -0.84 0.03 23.60
CA ILE A 148 -1.43 -1.31 23.76
C ILE A 148 -2.83 -1.37 23.14
N VAL A 149 -3.69 -0.39 23.43
CA VAL A 149 -5.04 -0.32 22.85
C VAL A 149 -4.96 -0.15 21.34
N GLY A 150 -4.05 0.70 20.83
CA GLY A 150 -3.81 0.85 19.40
C GLY A 150 -3.33 -0.45 18.73
N ALA A 151 -2.46 -1.20 19.38
CA ALA A 151 -2.00 -2.51 18.89
C ALA A 151 -3.14 -3.53 18.86
N GLY A 152 -3.97 -3.59 19.91
CA GLY A 152 -5.17 -4.42 19.95
C GLY A 152 -6.18 -4.06 18.86
N LEU A 153 -6.40 -2.76 18.63
CA LEU A 153 -7.22 -2.25 17.53
C LEU A 153 -6.65 -2.65 16.17
N THR A 154 -5.33 -2.58 16.00
CA THR A 154 -4.65 -3.02 14.77
C THR A 154 -4.92 -4.49 14.49
N LEU A 155 -4.76 -5.36 15.50
CA LEU A 155 -5.03 -6.78 15.36
C LEU A 155 -6.50 -7.06 15.00
N ALA A 156 -7.45 -6.38 15.67
CA ALA A 156 -8.87 -6.51 15.39
C ALA A 156 -9.21 -6.09 13.94
N LEU A 157 -8.64 -4.99 13.45
CA LEU A 157 -8.83 -4.53 12.07
C LEU A 157 -8.24 -5.52 11.05
N LEU A 158 -7.04 -6.05 11.31
CA LEU A 158 -6.41 -7.04 10.43
C LEU A 158 -7.24 -8.34 10.34
N LEU A 159 -7.71 -8.85 11.48
CA LEU A 159 -8.58 -10.03 11.51
C LEU A 159 -9.90 -9.78 10.78
N THR A 160 -10.47 -8.57 10.91
CA THR A 160 -11.69 -8.18 10.19
C THR A 160 -11.47 -8.15 8.68
N ILE A 161 -10.39 -7.50 8.23
CA ILE A 161 -10.02 -7.43 6.80
C ILE A 161 -9.78 -8.82 6.24
N LEU A 162 -9.03 -9.67 6.96
CA LEU A 162 -8.76 -11.05 6.56
C LEU A 162 -10.06 -11.86 6.43
N THR A 163 -10.96 -11.74 7.40
CA THR A 163 -12.26 -12.43 7.37
C THR A 163 -13.09 -12.01 6.17
N LEU A 164 -13.18 -10.70 5.91
CA LEU A 164 -13.91 -10.18 4.75
C LEU A 164 -13.31 -10.66 3.42
N ALA A 165 -11.99 -10.63 3.30
CA ALA A 165 -11.29 -11.08 2.10
C ALA A 165 -11.50 -12.58 1.83
N LEU A 166 -11.57 -13.41 2.87
CA LEU A 166 -11.80 -14.86 2.75
C LEU A 166 -13.27 -15.21 2.46
N VAL A 167 -14.22 -14.49 3.06
CA VAL A 167 -15.66 -14.76 2.90
C VAL A 167 -16.20 -14.22 1.58
N ASN A 168 -15.78 -13.02 1.18
CA ASN A 168 -16.23 -12.40 -0.05
C ASN A 168 -15.15 -11.47 -0.63
N PHE A 169 -14.18 -12.08 -1.30
CA PHE A 169 -13.09 -11.37 -1.95
C PHE A 169 -13.58 -10.28 -2.92
N ASN A 170 -14.60 -10.57 -3.73
CA ASN A 170 -15.10 -9.62 -4.74
C ASN A 170 -15.68 -8.35 -4.09
N LEU A 171 -16.46 -8.51 -3.01
CA LEU A 171 -17.00 -7.38 -2.27
C LEU A 171 -15.88 -6.58 -1.61
N PHE A 172 -14.96 -7.26 -0.92
CA PHE A 172 -13.82 -6.61 -0.27
C PHE A 172 -12.97 -5.82 -1.27
N PHE A 173 -12.53 -6.48 -2.36
CA PHE A 173 -11.73 -5.90 -3.42
C PHE A 173 -12.42 -4.67 -4.02
N THR A 174 -13.70 -4.80 -4.41
CA THR A 174 -14.46 -3.71 -5.02
C THR A 174 -14.67 -2.53 -4.06
N ALA A 175 -15.05 -2.81 -2.81
CA ALA A 175 -15.28 -1.77 -1.82
C ALA A 175 -13.98 -1.00 -1.52
N PHE A 176 -12.86 -1.70 -1.37
CA PHE A 176 -11.56 -1.08 -1.19
C PHE A 176 -11.17 -0.19 -2.37
N HIS A 177 -11.28 -0.69 -3.61
CA HIS A 177 -10.88 0.07 -4.79
C HIS A 177 -11.74 1.33 -5.00
N ARG A 178 -13.04 1.27 -4.71
CA ARG A 178 -13.95 2.42 -4.81
C ARG A 178 -13.66 3.53 -3.80
N ILE A 179 -12.89 3.27 -2.74
CA ILE A 179 -12.43 4.32 -1.81
C ILE A 179 -11.37 5.21 -2.49
N PHE A 180 -10.55 4.64 -3.38
CA PHE A 180 -9.37 5.30 -3.94
C PHE A 180 -9.47 5.64 -5.42
N PHE A 181 -10.32 4.93 -6.17
CA PHE A 181 -10.36 5.00 -7.62
C PHE A 181 -11.78 5.25 -8.12
N GLU A 182 -11.88 6.11 -9.13
CA GLU A 182 -13.11 6.35 -9.88
C GLU A 182 -13.14 5.51 -11.15
N GLY A 183 -14.34 5.15 -11.62
CA GLY A 183 -14.51 4.34 -12.82
C GLY A 183 -14.02 2.90 -12.68
N ASP A 184 -13.53 2.33 -13.78
CA ASP A 184 -13.20 0.91 -13.94
C ASP A 184 -11.74 0.67 -14.37
N THR A 185 -10.87 1.67 -14.29
CA THR A 185 -9.46 1.55 -14.74
C THR A 185 -8.66 0.52 -13.96
N TRP A 186 -9.06 0.23 -12.72
CA TRP A 186 -8.49 -0.78 -11.82
C TRP A 186 -9.00 -2.21 -12.09
N LEU A 187 -9.93 -2.39 -13.05
CA LEU A 187 -10.38 -3.69 -13.50
C LEU A 187 -9.60 -4.09 -14.77
N PHE A 188 -8.74 -5.09 -14.62
CA PHE A 188 -7.97 -5.65 -15.73
C PHE A 188 -8.72 -6.83 -16.36
N ARG A 189 -8.77 -6.85 -17.69
CA ARG A 189 -9.39 -7.89 -18.50
C ARG A 189 -8.35 -8.96 -18.86
N ALA A 190 -8.81 -10.12 -19.32
CA ALA A 190 -7.90 -11.20 -19.72
C ALA A 190 -7.13 -10.89 -21.02
N ASP A 191 -7.67 -9.97 -21.84
CA ASP A 191 -7.11 -9.46 -23.09
C ASP A 191 -6.35 -8.13 -22.93
N ASP A 192 -6.24 -7.63 -21.70
CA ASP A 192 -5.29 -6.57 -21.36
C ASP A 192 -3.84 -7.05 -21.49
N THR A 193 -2.90 -6.11 -21.56
CA THR A 193 -1.48 -6.37 -21.81
C THR A 193 -0.72 -6.83 -20.57
#